data_AF-A0A3B1E1J3-F1
#
_entry.id   AF-A0A3B1E1J3-F1
#
_cell.length_a   1.000
_cell.length_b   1.000
_cell.length_c   1.000
_cell.angle_alpha   90.00
_cell.angle_beta   90.00
_cell.angle_gamma   90.00
#
_symmetry.space_group_name_H-M   'P 1'
#
loop_
_entity.id
_entity.type
_entity.pdbx_description
1 polymer ?
#
loop_
_entity_poly.entity_id
_entity_poly.type
_entity_poly.pdbx_seq_one_letter_code
_entity_poly.pdbx_strand_id
1 'polypeptide(L)'
;FAFALGFGPAVVSYRKGMGFRRGSSEQEYIALLKEAQGPAEESREHARDLLAGTVSPTEYRLNALPFGGYVKMLGQNDLNPESTDTVTAAPDSYLAKPIWKRMIVISGGVVMNLVLALGIFMFVFFVGLETEPATIGLAQPESPAARAVAAEAEALGIDTPGLHPADTVIQVNGRTPDEFNDIVMAAAMTGPGEQLKLTIERTGVPDPLHFTITPERNQFTSLLDIGIEPPRTLTIPAAYADRGNDWEVFAQRFGLAGVEPGMTLVAVDGDTEPKSVGDLVELVRASDGRPMDLTFAAPDGREARITITPTAELMLDDANPDPDILAPITHLLGLMPVMTVGPITESDRGYEQGLREGDIFARLGNIEFPSIDAGIREVQRHAGQPIEVVVLRKDEAGREQEVAFTAEVSPEGKIGFAPSDTAATSTLVTLAPQELRRIEPGSPPYTPILANAIDRPGTRILAVNETPVSTFTDLREALRAATAAATIDENAPVEVALTIAPPLPPQPDGTSATYTV
;
A
#
# COMPACT_ATOMS: atom_id res chain seq x y z
N PHE A 1 -46.98 20.27 -13.05
CA PHE A 1 -45.59 20.06 -12.56
C PHE A 1 -45.52 18.71 -11.89
N ALA A 2 -44.38 18.00 -11.98
CA ALA A 2 -44.18 16.79 -11.20
C ALA A 2 -42.76 16.77 -10.59
N PHE A 3 -42.66 16.47 -9.30
CA PHE A 3 -41.42 16.06 -8.64
C PHE A 3 -41.38 14.54 -8.64
N ALA A 4 -40.39 13.97 -9.31
CA ALA A 4 -40.25 12.53 -9.44
C ALA A 4 -38.97 12.06 -8.76
N LEU A 5 -39.08 11.04 -7.90
CA LEU A 5 -37.94 10.26 -7.44
C LEU A 5 -37.87 8.99 -8.30
N GLY A 6 -36.74 8.80 -8.99
CA GLY A 6 -36.52 7.66 -9.87
C GLY A 6 -36.98 7.82 -11.32
N PHE A 7 -36.74 6.80 -12.14
CA PHE A 7 -37.14 6.68 -13.55
C PHE A 7 -38.19 5.58 -13.78
N GLY A 8 -38.84 5.65 -14.94
CA GLY A 8 -39.87 4.68 -15.33
C GLY A 8 -41.28 5.05 -14.83
N PRO A 9 -42.23 4.10 -14.86
CA PRO A 9 -43.61 4.35 -14.47
C PRO A 9 -43.72 4.70 -12.98
N ALA A 10 -44.62 5.62 -12.66
CA ALA A 10 -44.96 5.95 -11.28
C ALA A 10 -45.55 4.72 -10.59
N VAL A 11 -45.00 4.35 -9.44
CA VAL A 11 -45.55 3.30 -8.57
C VAL A 11 -46.60 3.90 -7.64
N VAL A 12 -46.28 5.06 -7.06
CA VAL A 12 -47.17 5.84 -6.20
C VAL A 12 -46.99 7.32 -6.47
N SER A 13 -48.08 8.07 -6.41
CA SER A 13 -48.06 9.54 -6.46
C SER A 13 -48.90 10.15 -5.36
N TYR A 14 -48.58 11.39 -5.00
CA TYR A 14 -49.30 12.23 -4.07
C TYR A 14 -49.53 13.60 -4.71
N ARG A 15 -50.77 14.08 -4.61
CA ARG A 15 -51.13 15.45 -5.00
C ARG A 15 -52.02 16.04 -3.93
N LYS A 16 -51.64 17.20 -3.40
CA LYS A 16 -52.45 17.92 -2.40
C LYS A 16 -53.85 18.18 -2.98
N GLY A 17 -54.89 17.80 -2.24
CA GLY A 17 -56.29 17.84 -2.70
C GLY A 17 -56.82 16.54 -3.29
N MET A 18 -55.95 15.66 -3.81
CA MET A 18 -56.33 14.34 -4.34
C MET A 18 -55.84 13.18 -3.48
N GLY A 19 -54.81 13.40 -2.65
CA GLY A 19 -54.23 12.36 -1.79
C GLY A 19 -53.29 11.43 -2.55
N PHE A 20 -53.12 10.21 -2.04
CA PHE A 20 -52.28 9.19 -2.66
C PHE A 20 -53.00 8.46 -3.80
N ARG A 21 -52.26 8.12 -4.85
CA ARG A 21 -52.69 7.28 -5.96
C ARG A 21 -51.66 6.21 -6.25
N ARG A 22 -52.14 5.03 -6.61
CA ARG A 22 -51.31 3.99 -7.23
C ARG A 22 -51.12 4.39 -8.69
N GLY A 23 -49.88 4.60 -9.12
CA GLY A 23 -49.61 5.22 -10.42
C GLY A 23 -49.64 6.75 -10.40
N SER A 24 -49.62 7.33 -11.60
CA SER A 24 -49.65 8.79 -11.80
C SER A 24 -51.07 9.36 -11.65
N SER A 25 -51.22 10.43 -10.86
CA SER A 25 -52.43 11.23 -10.73
C SER A 25 -52.65 12.20 -11.91
N GLU A 26 -51.72 12.27 -12.86
CA GLU A 26 -51.71 13.26 -13.96
C GLU A 26 -52.99 13.18 -14.83
N GLN A 27 -53.48 11.98 -15.14
CA GLN A 27 -54.70 11.83 -15.96
C GLN A 27 -55.96 12.31 -15.24
N GLU A 28 -56.12 11.95 -13.97
CA GLU A 28 -57.24 12.41 -13.14
C GLU A 28 -57.23 13.94 -12.99
N TYR A 29 -56.05 14.53 -12.80
CA TYR A 29 -55.90 15.99 -12.70
C TYR A 29 -56.21 16.70 -14.04
N ILE A 30 -55.83 16.11 -15.18
CA ILE A 30 -56.19 16.65 -16.51
C ILE A 30 -57.71 16.59 -16.74
N ALA A 31 -58.39 15.53 -16.26
CA ALA A 31 -59.84 15.43 -16.37
C ALA A 31 -60.55 16.54 -15.58
N LEU A 32 -60.12 16.78 -14.34
CA LEU A 32 -60.62 17.88 -13.50
C LEU A 32 -60.40 19.25 -14.16
N LEU A 33 -59.24 19.45 -14.78
CA LEU A 33 -58.96 20.70 -15.50
C LEU A 33 -59.89 20.93 -16.68
N LYS A 34 -60.21 19.88 -17.45
CA LYS A 34 -61.14 19.98 -18.58
C LYS A 34 -62.57 20.25 -18.12
N GLU A 35 -62.98 19.61 -17.03
CA GLU A 35 -64.30 19.84 -16.42
C GLU A 35 -64.45 21.27 -15.91
N ALA A 36 -63.42 21.80 -15.24
CA ALA A 36 -63.39 23.18 -14.75
C ALA A 36 -63.29 24.24 -15.86
N GLN A 37 -62.84 23.88 -17.08
CA GLN A 37 -62.72 24.80 -18.21
C GLN A 37 -64.05 25.01 -18.96
N GLY A 38 -65.00 24.07 -18.88
CA GLY A 38 -66.30 24.16 -19.55
C GLY A 38 -66.24 24.13 -21.10
N PRO A 39 -67.39 24.27 -21.78
CA PRO A 39 -67.50 24.21 -23.26
C PRO A 39 -67.22 25.54 -23.98
N ALA A 40 -67.09 26.66 -23.26
CA ALA A 40 -66.67 27.94 -23.83
C ALA A 40 -65.12 27.98 -23.92
N GLU A 41 -64.55 28.69 -24.89
CA GLU A 41 -63.10 28.89 -25.03
C GLU A 41 -62.48 29.75 -23.89
N GLU A 42 -62.81 29.46 -22.63
CA GLU A 42 -62.18 30.11 -21.48
C GLU A 42 -60.74 29.61 -21.34
N SER A 43 -59.84 30.53 -20.95
CA SER A 43 -58.42 30.22 -20.79
C SER A 43 -58.23 29.11 -19.76
N ARG A 44 -57.39 28.12 -20.08
CA ARG A 44 -56.96 27.05 -19.18
C ARG A 44 -56.38 27.59 -17.85
N GLU A 45 -55.91 28.83 -17.84
CA GLU A 45 -55.45 29.55 -16.65
C GLU A 45 -56.59 29.79 -15.65
N HIS A 46 -57.78 30.16 -16.13
CA HIS A 46 -58.96 30.34 -15.28
C HIS A 46 -59.39 29.04 -14.59
N ALA A 47 -59.43 27.93 -15.35
CA ALA A 47 -59.72 26.60 -14.80
C ALA A 47 -58.68 26.15 -13.76
N ARG A 48 -57.40 26.52 -13.94
CA ARG A 48 -56.35 26.23 -12.96
C ARG A 48 -56.50 27.07 -11.70
N ASP A 49 -56.85 28.34 -11.81
CA ASP A 49 -57.07 29.22 -10.66
C ASP A 49 -58.28 28.78 -9.82
N LEU A 50 -59.35 28.33 -10.49
CA LEU A 50 -60.52 27.73 -9.83
C LEU A 50 -60.14 26.47 -9.03
N LEU A 51 -59.26 25.63 -9.58
CA LEU A 51 -58.80 24.41 -8.91
C LEU A 51 -57.66 24.64 -7.92
N ALA A 52 -56.89 25.73 -8.02
CA ALA A 52 -55.71 25.98 -7.18
C ALA A 52 -56.04 26.06 -5.69
N GLY A 53 -57.27 26.46 -5.34
CA GLY A 53 -57.78 26.48 -3.97
C GLY A 53 -58.11 25.10 -3.37
N THR A 54 -58.32 24.08 -4.20
CA THR A 54 -58.76 22.73 -3.77
C THR A 54 -57.75 21.63 -4.12
N VAL A 55 -57.09 21.72 -5.26
CA VAL A 55 -56.14 20.72 -5.79
C VAL A 55 -54.86 21.39 -6.30
N SER A 56 -53.71 20.90 -5.84
CA SER A 56 -52.40 21.41 -6.25
C SER A 56 -52.08 21.03 -7.70
N PRO A 57 -51.46 21.94 -8.48
CA PRO A 57 -50.95 21.64 -9.82
C PRO A 57 -49.68 20.78 -9.83
N THR A 58 -49.11 20.51 -8.65
CA THR A 58 -47.87 19.75 -8.45
C THR A 58 -48.15 18.34 -7.95
N GLU A 59 -47.61 17.38 -8.68
CA GLU A 59 -47.57 15.97 -8.29
C GLU A 59 -46.21 15.61 -7.70
N TYR A 60 -46.19 14.81 -6.64
CA TYR A 60 -44.99 14.17 -6.10
C TYR A 60 -45.11 12.67 -6.37
N ARG A 61 -44.13 12.05 -7.02
CA ARG A 61 -44.22 10.63 -7.41
C ARG A 61 -42.93 9.86 -7.15
N LEU A 62 -43.09 8.58 -6.83
CA LEU A 62 -42.03 7.60 -6.73
C LEU A 62 -42.15 6.64 -7.92
N ASN A 63 -41.09 6.54 -8.70
CA ASN A 63 -41.05 5.69 -9.89
C ASN A 63 -40.37 4.34 -9.60
N ALA A 64 -40.57 3.39 -10.50
CA ALA A 64 -40.13 2.00 -10.32
C ALA A 64 -38.61 1.83 -10.15
N LEU A 65 -37.80 2.66 -10.80
CA LEU A 65 -36.34 2.62 -10.69
C LEU A 65 -35.85 3.77 -9.78
N PRO A 66 -35.30 3.53 -8.59
CA PRO A 66 -35.02 4.56 -7.59
C PRO A 66 -33.71 5.34 -7.85
N PHE A 67 -33.32 5.52 -9.11
CA PHE A 67 -32.10 6.24 -9.47
C PHE A 67 -32.41 7.69 -9.83
N GLY A 68 -31.81 8.62 -9.09
CA GLY A 68 -31.94 10.06 -9.33
C GLY A 68 -33.33 10.64 -9.04
N GLY A 69 -33.51 11.91 -9.38
CA GLY A 69 -34.79 12.60 -9.29
C GLY A 69 -34.82 13.77 -10.25
N TYR A 70 -36.00 14.14 -10.72
CA TYR A 70 -36.17 15.25 -11.64
C TYR A 70 -37.46 16.01 -11.39
N VAL A 71 -37.46 17.26 -11.85
CA VAL A 71 -38.63 18.13 -11.81
C VAL A 71 -39.13 18.31 -13.24
N LYS A 72 -40.30 17.74 -13.54
CA LYS A 72 -40.99 17.99 -14.81
C LYS A 72 -41.67 19.36 -14.74
N MET A 73 -41.08 20.34 -15.43
CA MET A 73 -41.59 21.71 -15.49
C MET A 73 -42.77 21.83 -16.46
N LEU A 74 -43.66 22.78 -16.21
CA LEU A 74 -44.79 23.06 -17.08
C LEU A 74 -44.30 23.70 -18.41
N GLY A 75 -44.73 23.13 -19.54
CA GLY A 75 -44.33 23.58 -20.88
C GLY A 75 -42.97 23.05 -21.34
N GLN A 76 -42.34 22.15 -20.58
CA GLN A 76 -41.11 21.45 -20.99
C GLN A 76 -41.49 20.04 -21.51
N ASN A 77 -41.32 19.83 -22.82
CA ASN A 77 -41.49 18.54 -23.48
C ASN A 77 -40.10 18.01 -23.89
N ASP A 78 -39.48 17.21 -23.01
CA ASP A 78 -38.10 16.71 -23.21
C ASP A 78 -37.95 15.81 -24.46
N LEU A 79 -39.04 15.25 -24.99
CA LEU A 79 -39.06 14.40 -26.19
C LEU A 79 -39.31 15.18 -27.50
N ASN A 80 -39.82 16.42 -27.41
CA ASN A 80 -40.06 17.26 -28.59
C ASN A 80 -39.95 18.75 -28.18
N PRO A 81 -38.73 19.32 -28.18
CA PRO A 81 -38.49 20.69 -27.75
C PRO A 81 -39.11 21.76 -28.66
N GLU A 82 -39.55 21.40 -29.88
CA GLU A 82 -40.22 22.31 -30.83
C GLU A 82 -41.76 22.20 -30.81
N SER A 83 -42.32 21.30 -30.00
CA SER A 83 -43.78 21.11 -29.91
C SER A 83 -44.51 22.39 -29.47
N THR A 84 -45.28 22.96 -30.39
CA THR A 84 -46.10 24.16 -30.22
C THR A 84 -47.48 23.84 -29.66
N ASP A 85 -47.56 22.90 -28.72
CA ASP A 85 -48.83 22.55 -28.08
C ASP A 85 -49.31 23.70 -27.19
N THR A 86 -50.63 23.80 -26.98
CA THR A 86 -51.28 24.84 -26.16
C THR A 86 -50.77 24.90 -24.70
N VAL A 87 -50.03 23.87 -24.25
CA VAL A 87 -49.35 23.78 -22.95
C VAL A 87 -48.02 24.56 -22.92
N THR A 88 -47.34 24.68 -24.06
CA THR A 88 -46.06 25.37 -24.22
C THR A 88 -46.25 26.90 -24.25
N ALA A 89 -47.39 27.37 -24.74
CA ALA A 89 -47.72 28.79 -24.95
C ALA A 89 -48.31 29.53 -23.72
N ALA A 90 -48.43 28.87 -22.57
CA ALA A 90 -49.00 29.50 -21.37
C ALA A 90 -48.05 30.58 -20.78
N PRO A 91 -48.55 31.72 -20.25
CA PRO A 91 -47.71 32.79 -19.69
C PRO A 91 -46.86 32.36 -18.47
N ASP A 92 -47.27 31.29 -17.79
CA ASP A 92 -46.59 30.65 -16.67
C ASP A 92 -45.67 29.49 -17.10
N SER A 93 -45.56 29.21 -18.41
CA SER A 93 -44.70 28.15 -18.92
C SER A 93 -43.23 28.47 -18.67
N TYR A 94 -42.43 27.42 -18.45
CA TYR A 94 -41.00 27.55 -18.23
C TYR A 94 -40.33 28.33 -19.39
N LEU A 95 -40.71 28.04 -20.63
CA LEU A 95 -40.17 28.68 -21.83
C LEU A 95 -40.59 30.14 -22.00
N ALA A 96 -41.74 30.54 -21.47
CA ALA A 96 -42.24 31.92 -21.50
C ALA A 96 -41.54 32.85 -20.48
N LYS A 97 -40.75 32.31 -19.53
CA LYS A 97 -40.03 33.13 -18.53
C LYS A 97 -38.64 33.60 -19.02
N PRO A 98 -38.16 34.78 -18.54
CA PRO A 98 -36.81 35.27 -18.83
C PRO A 98 -35.73 34.23 -18.52
N ILE A 99 -34.65 34.22 -19.32
CA ILE A 99 -33.53 33.25 -19.21
C ILE A 99 -32.98 33.16 -17.78
N TRP A 100 -32.79 34.27 -17.09
CA TRP A 100 -32.24 34.26 -15.73
C TRP A 100 -33.13 33.54 -14.71
N LYS A 101 -34.47 33.62 -14.84
CA LYS A 101 -35.40 32.87 -13.98
C LYS A 101 -35.32 31.38 -14.26
N ARG A 102 -35.20 31.00 -15.53
CA ARG A 102 -35.00 29.62 -15.96
C ARG A 102 -33.70 29.02 -15.41
N MET A 103 -32.61 29.79 -15.45
CA MET A 103 -31.31 29.40 -14.88
C MET A 103 -31.39 29.14 -13.37
N ILE A 104 -32.09 29.99 -12.61
CA ILE A 104 -32.31 29.76 -11.16
C ILE A 104 -33.05 28.44 -10.93
N VAL A 105 -34.11 28.18 -11.70
CA VAL A 105 -34.91 26.96 -11.53
C VAL A 105 -34.12 25.69 -11.90
N ILE A 106 -33.33 25.71 -12.98
CA ILE A 106 -32.42 24.59 -13.31
C ILE A 106 -31.35 24.42 -12.22
N SER A 107 -30.76 25.52 -11.74
CA SER A 107 -29.71 25.48 -10.71
C SER A 107 -30.18 24.87 -9.39
N GLY A 108 -31.49 24.89 -9.12
CA GLY A 108 -32.07 24.22 -7.95
C GLY A 108 -31.72 22.73 -7.86
N GLY A 109 -31.61 22.03 -9.00
CA GLY A 109 -31.15 20.64 -9.02
C GLY A 109 -29.69 20.49 -8.57
N VAL A 110 -28.80 21.34 -9.08
CA VAL A 110 -27.37 21.35 -8.72
C VAL A 110 -27.19 21.72 -7.24
N VAL A 111 -27.89 22.74 -6.76
CA VAL A 111 -27.85 23.17 -5.35
C VAL A 111 -28.36 22.07 -4.44
N MET A 112 -29.45 21.37 -4.80
CA MET A 112 -29.95 20.26 -3.99
C MET A 112 -28.97 19.09 -3.93
N ASN A 113 -28.20 18.82 -4.99
CA ASN A 113 -27.13 17.82 -4.92
C ASN A 113 -26.02 18.23 -3.96
N LEU A 114 -25.63 19.51 -3.92
CA LEU A 114 -24.65 20.02 -2.95
C LEU A 114 -25.17 19.94 -1.51
N VAL A 115 -26.43 20.30 -1.28
CA VAL A 115 -27.07 20.19 0.05
C VAL A 115 -27.20 18.73 0.48
N LEU A 116 -27.59 17.83 -0.42
CA LEU A 116 -27.65 16.40 -0.16
C LEU A 116 -26.27 15.84 0.16
N ALA A 117 -25.25 16.18 -0.63
CA ALA A 117 -23.87 15.77 -0.38
C ALA A 117 -23.40 16.25 1.00
N LEU A 118 -23.62 17.52 1.34
CA LEU A 118 -23.31 18.07 2.66
C LEU A 118 -24.01 17.29 3.78
N GLY A 119 -25.31 16.98 3.62
CA GLY A 119 -26.07 16.18 4.58
C GLY A 119 -25.54 14.75 4.73
N ILE A 120 -25.20 14.09 3.62
CA ILE A 120 -24.60 12.75 3.62
C ILE A 120 -23.23 12.79 4.33
N PHE A 121 -22.35 13.73 3.98
CA PHE A 121 -21.05 13.87 4.63
C PHE A 121 -21.20 14.15 6.12
N MET A 122 -22.09 15.07 6.52
CA MET A 122 -22.39 15.31 7.94
C MET A 122 -22.85 14.02 8.64
N PHE A 123 -23.71 13.22 8.02
CA PHE A 123 -24.16 11.97 8.60
C PHE A 123 -23.04 10.94 8.71
N VAL A 124 -22.21 10.78 7.67
CA VAL A 124 -21.06 9.87 7.68
C VAL A 124 -20.08 10.25 8.79
N PHE A 125 -19.69 11.52 8.88
CA PHE A 125 -18.81 12.00 9.94
C PHE A 125 -19.45 11.95 11.33
N PHE A 126 -20.79 12.04 11.42
CA PHE A 126 -21.51 11.87 12.68
C PHE A 126 -21.53 10.42 13.17
N VAL A 127 -21.60 9.43 12.27
CA VAL A 127 -21.47 8.01 12.61
C VAL A 127 -20.04 7.67 13.08
N GLY A 128 -19.05 8.47 12.65
CA GLY A 128 -17.64 8.29 12.98
C GLY A 128 -16.89 7.55 11.89
N LEU A 129 -15.60 7.82 11.77
CA LEU A 129 -14.67 7.07 10.94
C LEU A 129 -13.76 6.26 11.86
N GLU A 130 -13.50 5.00 11.48
CA GLU A 130 -12.45 4.23 12.12
C GLU A 130 -11.10 4.81 11.67
N THR A 131 -10.40 5.44 12.59
CA THR A 131 -9.05 5.98 12.38
C THR A 131 -8.05 5.19 13.20
N GLU A 132 -6.81 5.21 12.75
CA GLU A 132 -5.71 4.58 13.48
C GLU A 132 -5.44 5.41 14.76
N PRO A 133 -5.42 4.78 15.95
CA PRO A 133 -5.16 5.52 17.18
C PRO A 133 -3.74 6.09 17.18
N ALA A 134 -3.51 7.14 17.97
CA ALA A 134 -2.20 7.77 18.15
C ALA A 134 -1.23 6.89 18.98
N THR A 135 -1.01 5.66 18.53
CA THR A 135 -0.19 4.63 19.15
C THR A 135 0.89 4.22 18.15
N ILE A 136 2.11 3.99 18.61
CA ILE A 136 3.20 3.51 17.77
C ILE A 136 3.02 2.02 17.51
N GLY A 137 2.94 1.64 16.23
CA GLY A 137 2.93 0.24 15.83
C GLY A 137 4.33 -0.35 15.79
N LEU A 138 5.23 0.31 15.07
CA LEU A 138 6.63 -0.05 14.95
C LEU A 138 7.47 1.21 14.71
N ALA A 139 8.70 1.25 15.23
CA ALA A 139 9.74 2.15 14.76
C ALA A 139 10.63 1.40 13.78
N GLN A 140 10.81 1.93 12.57
CA GLN A 140 11.67 1.33 11.57
C GLN A 140 13.12 1.28 12.09
N PRO A 141 13.86 0.19 11.84
CA PRO A 141 15.29 0.12 12.18
C PRO A 141 16.04 1.36 11.72
N GLU A 142 16.96 1.85 12.56
CA GLU A 142 17.79 3.05 12.31
C GLU A 142 17.05 4.38 12.12
N SER A 143 15.70 4.39 12.16
CA SER A 143 14.91 5.61 12.04
C SER A 143 15.18 6.60 13.19
N PRO A 144 14.83 7.89 13.01
CA PRO A 144 14.84 8.86 14.11
C PRO A 144 14.07 8.38 15.34
N ALA A 145 12.92 7.72 15.15
CA ALA A 145 12.14 7.17 16.24
C ALA A 145 12.83 6.01 16.95
N ALA A 146 13.53 5.12 16.23
CA ALA A 146 14.25 3.99 16.84
C ALA A 146 15.49 4.43 17.64
N ARG A 147 16.13 5.54 17.26
CA ARG A 147 17.34 6.06 17.94
C ARG A 147 17.03 7.07 19.05
N ALA A 148 15.79 7.53 19.16
CA ALA A 148 15.41 8.58 20.10
C ALA A 148 15.58 8.12 21.55
N VAL A 149 16.17 8.96 22.39
CA VAL A 149 16.31 8.68 23.83
C VAL A 149 15.35 9.55 24.62
N ALA A 150 14.57 8.95 25.51
CA ALA A 150 13.69 9.70 26.40
C ALA A 150 14.51 10.55 27.38
N ALA A 151 14.06 11.77 27.67
CA ALA A 151 14.73 12.65 28.62
C ALA A 151 14.83 12.02 30.03
N GLU A 152 13.86 11.18 30.39
CA GLU A 152 13.78 10.50 31.68
C GLU A 152 14.46 9.12 31.68
N ALA A 153 15.07 8.69 30.57
CA ALA A 153 15.56 7.31 30.42
C ALA A 153 16.52 6.88 31.54
N GLU A 154 17.54 7.70 31.84
CA GLU A 154 18.51 7.41 32.90
C GLU A 154 17.85 7.36 34.29
N ALA A 155 16.95 8.30 34.59
CA ALA A 155 16.29 8.40 35.89
C ALA A 155 15.32 7.25 36.15
N LEU A 156 14.68 6.74 35.10
CA LEU A 156 13.72 5.64 35.16
C LEU A 156 14.37 4.27 34.90
N GLY A 157 15.69 4.22 34.69
CA GLY A 157 16.42 2.99 34.41
C GLY A 157 16.03 2.33 33.09
N ILE A 158 15.62 3.12 32.10
CA ILE A 158 15.32 2.66 30.74
C ILE A 158 16.64 2.61 29.97
N ASP A 159 17.09 1.41 29.65
CA ASP A 159 18.34 1.12 28.95
C ASP A 159 18.19 1.02 27.43
N THR A 160 16.95 0.89 26.96
CA THR A 160 16.60 0.70 25.55
C THR A 160 16.20 2.02 24.90
N PRO A 161 16.91 2.48 23.85
CA PRO A 161 16.51 3.66 23.10
C PRO A 161 15.31 3.34 22.19
N GLY A 162 14.60 4.40 21.81
CA GLY A 162 13.60 4.39 20.77
C GLY A 162 12.16 4.45 21.25
N LEU A 163 11.28 4.69 20.29
CA LEU A 163 9.84 4.49 20.45
C LEU A 163 9.52 3.00 20.31
N HIS A 164 8.71 2.48 21.21
CA HIS A 164 8.40 1.06 21.28
C HIS A 164 6.98 0.78 20.76
N PRO A 165 6.73 -0.44 20.26
CA PRO A 165 5.38 -0.88 19.98
C PRO A 165 4.45 -0.67 21.19
N ALA A 166 3.21 -0.24 20.92
CA ALA A 166 2.19 0.10 21.91
C ALA A 166 2.46 1.37 22.75
N ASP A 167 3.52 2.13 22.48
CA ASP A 167 3.68 3.49 23.03
C ASP A 167 2.52 4.38 22.57
N THR A 168 1.83 5.03 23.52
CA THR A 168 0.72 5.95 23.20
C THR A 168 1.23 7.38 23.19
N VAL A 169 1.10 8.06 22.05
CA VAL A 169 1.49 9.46 21.90
C VAL A 169 0.37 10.34 22.44
N ILE A 170 0.58 10.91 23.62
CA ILE A 170 -0.41 11.77 24.28
C ILE A 170 -0.23 13.25 23.92
N GLN A 171 0.97 13.65 23.45
CA GLN A 171 1.20 14.97 22.86
C GLN A 171 2.23 14.95 21.72
N VAL A 172 1.98 15.77 20.71
CA VAL A 172 2.90 16.11 19.62
C VAL A 172 2.99 17.63 19.49
N ASN A 173 4.18 18.20 19.67
CA ASN A 173 4.43 19.65 19.67
C ASN A 173 3.45 20.43 20.58
N GLY A 174 3.07 19.86 21.73
CA GLY A 174 2.15 20.45 22.70
C GLY A 174 0.66 20.37 22.33
N ARG A 175 0.30 19.62 21.29
CA ARG A 175 -1.09 19.30 20.91
C ARG A 175 -1.38 17.83 21.17
N THR A 176 -2.59 17.51 21.62
CA THR A 176 -3.04 16.12 21.73
C THR A 176 -3.42 15.60 20.35
N PRO A 177 -2.79 14.53 19.84
CA PRO A 177 -3.20 13.91 18.59
C PRO A 177 -4.50 13.10 18.79
N ASP A 178 -5.40 13.15 17.81
CA ASP A 178 -6.61 12.32 17.78
C ASP A 178 -6.34 11.00 17.05
N GLU A 179 -5.46 11.02 16.04
CA GLU A 179 -5.12 9.87 15.19
C GLU A 179 -3.62 9.74 14.92
N PHE A 180 -3.17 8.56 14.48
CA PHE A 180 -1.78 8.31 14.10
C PHE A 180 -1.27 9.31 13.05
N ASN A 181 -2.12 9.65 12.09
CA ASN A 181 -1.79 10.57 11.00
C ASN A 181 -1.46 11.99 11.50
N ASP A 182 -1.96 12.43 12.66
CA ASP A 182 -1.58 13.71 13.26
C ASP A 182 -0.08 13.75 13.61
N ILE A 183 0.47 12.61 14.04
CA ILE A 183 1.89 12.48 14.38
C ILE A 183 2.73 12.58 13.09
N VAL A 184 2.30 11.87 12.04
CA VAL A 184 2.95 11.89 10.72
C VAL A 184 2.91 13.30 10.11
N MET A 185 1.76 13.97 10.14
CA MET A 185 1.62 15.35 9.68
C MET A 185 2.49 16.31 10.49
N ALA A 186 2.56 16.16 11.81
CA ALA A 186 3.40 17.00 12.64
C ALA A 186 4.90 16.82 12.32
N ALA A 187 5.35 15.59 12.06
CA ALA A 187 6.71 15.32 11.60
C ALA A 187 6.97 15.99 10.23
N ALA A 188 6.08 15.79 9.25
CA ALA A 188 6.21 16.34 7.91
C ALA A 188 6.21 17.87 7.85
N MET A 189 5.52 18.51 8.79
CA MET A 189 5.42 19.98 8.89
C MET A 189 6.51 20.61 9.77
N THR A 190 7.38 19.81 10.38
CA THR A 190 8.54 20.31 11.14
C THR A 190 9.53 21.00 10.18
N GLY A 191 10.14 22.12 10.55
CA GLY A 191 11.15 22.75 9.70
C GLY A 191 12.39 21.85 9.52
N PRO A 192 13.14 21.94 8.40
CA PRO A 192 14.37 21.18 8.24
C PRO A 192 15.37 21.46 9.38
N GLY A 193 15.78 20.42 10.10
CA GLY A 193 16.66 20.52 11.26
C GLY A 193 15.99 21.02 12.56
N GLU A 194 14.68 21.29 12.53
CA GLU A 194 13.89 21.48 13.74
C GLU A 194 13.53 20.14 14.38
N GLN A 195 13.16 20.19 15.66
CA GLN A 195 12.91 19.00 16.46
C GLN A 195 11.41 18.85 16.72
N LEU A 196 10.91 17.64 16.47
CA LEU A 196 9.59 17.17 16.87
C LEU A 196 9.62 16.78 18.35
N LYS A 197 8.68 17.30 19.14
CA LYS A 197 8.53 16.97 20.55
C LYS A 197 7.37 16.02 20.75
N LEU A 198 7.64 14.86 21.32
CA LEU A 198 6.63 13.86 21.66
C LEU A 198 6.57 13.66 23.16
N THR A 199 5.34 13.46 23.66
CA THR A 199 5.09 12.98 25.01
C THR A 199 4.36 11.66 24.90
N ILE A 200 4.91 10.63 25.53
CA ILE A 200 4.51 9.25 25.36
C ILE A 200 4.14 8.63 26.70
N GLU A 201 3.01 7.93 26.71
CA GLU A 201 2.64 7.00 27.77
C GLU A 201 3.09 5.59 27.36
N ARG A 202 4.01 5.01 28.15
CA ARG A 202 4.56 3.68 27.92
C ARG A 202 4.06 2.73 28.99
N THR A 203 3.49 1.60 28.58
CA THR A 203 2.99 0.58 29.51
C THR A 203 4.10 0.10 30.44
N GLY A 204 3.84 0.11 31.75
CA GLY A 204 4.81 -0.30 32.77
C GLY A 204 5.76 0.80 33.24
N VAL A 205 5.74 1.98 32.61
CA VAL A 205 6.42 3.18 33.07
C VAL A 205 5.38 4.12 33.72
N PRO A 206 5.57 4.54 34.98
CA PRO A 206 4.55 5.30 35.70
C PRO A 206 4.41 6.75 35.24
N ASP A 207 5.49 7.35 34.73
CA ASP A 207 5.54 8.75 34.30
C ASP A 207 5.67 8.85 32.77
N PRO A 208 5.08 9.88 32.13
CA PRO A 208 5.24 10.09 30.69
C PRO A 208 6.69 10.34 30.28
N LEU A 209 7.07 9.77 29.14
CA LEU A 209 8.37 9.92 28.53
C LEU A 209 8.37 11.08 27.53
N HIS A 210 9.41 11.92 27.58
CA HIS A 210 9.57 13.03 26.65
C HIS A 210 10.67 12.74 25.64
N PHE A 211 10.31 12.77 24.37
CA PHE A 211 11.25 12.60 23.26
C PHE A 211 11.38 13.88 22.47
N THR A 212 12.63 14.19 22.11
CA THR A 212 12.95 15.25 21.15
C THR A 212 13.64 14.58 19.97
N ILE A 213 12.94 14.53 18.84
CA ILE A 213 13.34 13.75 17.67
C ILE A 213 13.54 14.71 16.51
N THR A 214 14.65 14.62 15.79
CA THR A 214 14.86 15.39 14.56
C THR A 214 14.33 14.57 13.38
N PRO A 215 13.24 15.00 12.71
CA PRO A 215 12.73 14.28 11.55
C PRO A 215 13.70 14.32 10.37
N GLU A 216 13.65 13.29 9.54
CA GLU A 216 14.52 13.12 8.39
C GLU A 216 13.73 12.98 7.10
N ARG A 217 14.36 13.32 5.97
CA ARG A 217 13.68 13.32 4.68
C ARG A 217 13.49 11.88 4.20
N ASN A 218 12.24 11.44 4.13
CA ASN A 218 11.86 10.19 3.50
C ASN A 218 12.13 10.26 1.99
N GLN A 219 12.91 9.33 1.47
CA GLN A 219 13.30 9.28 0.06
C GLN A 219 12.13 8.96 -0.90
N PHE A 220 11.11 8.24 -0.44
CA PHE A 220 9.96 7.87 -1.26
C PHE A 220 8.90 8.98 -1.32
N THR A 221 8.62 9.61 -0.18
CA THR A 221 7.57 10.64 -0.09
C THR A 221 8.10 12.06 -0.23
N SER A 222 9.42 12.27 -0.09
CA SER A 222 10.06 13.59 -0.02
C SER A 222 9.61 14.48 1.14
N LEU A 223 8.84 13.92 2.09
CA LEU A 223 8.43 14.59 3.33
C LEU A 223 9.40 14.27 4.46
N LEU A 224 9.38 15.09 5.52
CA LEU A 224 10.06 14.71 6.75
C LEU A 224 9.24 13.65 7.50
N ASP A 225 9.90 12.64 8.04
CA ASP A 225 9.28 11.66 8.92
C ASP A 225 10.22 11.29 10.07
N ILE A 226 9.72 10.47 10.99
CA ILE A 226 10.53 9.89 12.07
C ILE A 226 10.62 8.36 11.95
N GLY A 227 10.21 7.78 10.82
CA GLY A 227 10.18 6.34 10.57
C GLY A 227 9.30 5.52 11.53
N ILE A 228 8.09 5.99 11.84
CA ILE A 228 7.09 5.24 12.60
C ILE A 228 6.02 4.62 11.68
N GLU A 229 5.48 3.48 12.08
CA GLU A 229 4.36 2.82 11.42
C GLU A 229 3.11 2.77 12.32
N PRO A 230 1.91 2.81 11.73
CA PRO A 230 0.67 2.70 12.48
C PRO A 230 0.53 1.31 13.14
N PRO A 231 -0.26 1.21 14.22
CA PRO A 231 -0.48 -0.05 14.89
C PRO A 231 -1.28 -1.00 13.99
N ARG A 232 -0.88 -2.27 13.99
CA ARG A 232 -1.56 -3.34 13.26
C ARG A 232 -2.20 -4.33 14.24
N THR A 233 -3.23 -5.03 13.77
CA THR A 233 -3.94 -6.03 14.58
C THR A 233 -3.27 -7.40 14.53
N LEU A 234 -3.32 -8.13 15.65
CA LEU A 234 -2.96 -9.56 15.75
C LEU A 234 -4.09 -10.49 15.29
N THR A 235 -5.25 -9.93 14.96
CA THR A 235 -6.43 -10.66 14.47
C THR A 235 -6.46 -10.65 12.95
N ILE A 236 -6.60 -11.83 12.33
CA ILE A 236 -6.88 -11.93 10.90
C ILE A 236 -8.29 -11.37 10.65
N PRO A 237 -8.48 -10.32 9.84
CA PRO A 237 -9.80 -9.74 9.61
C PRO A 237 -10.82 -10.73 9.05
N ALA A 238 -12.03 -10.76 9.63
CA ALA A 238 -13.10 -11.65 9.19
C ALA A 238 -13.52 -11.41 7.72
N ALA A 239 -13.31 -10.20 7.20
CA ALA A 239 -13.58 -9.84 5.81
C ALA A 239 -12.77 -10.67 4.79
N TYR A 240 -11.70 -11.36 5.21
CA TYR A 240 -10.99 -12.30 4.34
C TYR A 240 -11.80 -13.60 4.08
N ALA A 241 -12.78 -13.94 4.93
CA ALA A 241 -13.65 -15.10 4.70
C ALA A 241 -14.55 -14.94 3.47
N ASP A 242 -14.97 -13.71 3.17
CA ASP A 242 -15.84 -13.39 2.03
C ASP A 242 -15.11 -13.53 0.67
N ARG A 243 -13.79 -13.73 0.68
CA ARG A 243 -12.97 -13.93 -0.53
C ARG A 243 -12.93 -15.38 -1.03
N GLY A 244 -13.64 -16.31 -0.39
CA GLY A 244 -13.77 -17.69 -0.87
C GLY A 244 -12.43 -18.47 -0.86
N ASN A 245 -12.18 -19.27 -1.91
CA ASN A 245 -10.99 -20.13 -2.02
C ASN A 245 -9.64 -19.37 -2.00
N ASP A 246 -9.66 -18.04 -2.14
CA ASP A 246 -8.47 -17.20 -2.10
C ASP A 246 -7.74 -17.28 -0.74
N TRP A 247 -8.49 -17.45 0.36
CA TRP A 247 -7.88 -17.54 1.69
C TRP A 247 -7.08 -18.83 1.85
N GLU A 248 -7.62 -19.99 1.43
CA GLU A 248 -6.94 -21.27 1.64
C GLU A 248 -5.64 -21.35 0.83
N VAL A 249 -5.65 -20.83 -0.40
CA VAL A 249 -4.44 -20.71 -1.24
C VAL A 249 -3.44 -19.74 -0.60
N PHE A 250 -3.90 -18.58 -0.12
CA PHE A 250 -3.05 -17.63 0.59
C PHE A 250 -2.43 -18.26 1.85
N ALA A 251 -3.26 -18.89 2.68
CA ALA A 251 -2.84 -19.50 3.93
C ALA A 251 -1.80 -20.60 3.70
N GLN A 252 -1.99 -21.46 2.69
CA GLN A 252 -0.98 -22.45 2.32
C GLN A 252 0.32 -21.79 1.83
N ARG A 253 0.22 -20.75 1.00
CA ARG A 253 1.39 -20.04 0.45
C ARG A 253 2.25 -19.39 1.54
N PHE A 254 1.63 -18.87 2.59
CA PHE A 254 2.31 -18.14 3.67
C PHE A 254 2.50 -18.96 4.95
N GLY A 255 2.28 -20.28 4.91
CA GLY A 255 2.47 -21.16 6.07
C GLY A 255 1.44 -20.98 7.20
N LEU A 256 0.29 -20.36 6.90
CA LEU A 256 -0.83 -20.14 7.82
C LEU A 256 -1.89 -21.25 7.73
N ALA A 257 -1.52 -22.44 7.27
CA ALA A 257 -2.46 -23.54 7.11
C ALA A 257 -3.17 -23.87 8.43
N GLY A 258 -4.50 -23.90 8.42
CA GLY A 258 -5.33 -24.10 9.62
C GLY A 258 -5.70 -22.82 10.38
N VAL A 259 -5.10 -21.67 10.03
CA VAL A 259 -5.54 -20.35 10.54
C VAL A 259 -6.73 -19.88 9.71
N GLU A 260 -7.81 -19.50 10.38
CA GLU A 260 -9.05 -19.01 9.75
C GLU A 260 -9.18 -17.49 9.93
N PRO A 261 -9.84 -16.78 9.00
CA PRO A 261 -10.21 -15.39 9.22
C PRO A 261 -11.04 -15.22 10.48
N GLY A 262 -10.72 -14.23 11.29
CA GLY A 262 -11.29 -13.98 12.63
C GLY A 262 -10.47 -14.55 13.78
N MET A 263 -9.48 -15.42 13.52
CA MET A 263 -8.56 -15.88 14.56
C MET A 263 -7.57 -14.79 14.97
N THR A 264 -7.17 -14.79 16.24
CA THR A 264 -6.20 -13.85 16.83
C THR A 264 -4.96 -14.60 17.30
N LEU A 265 -3.77 -14.07 17.01
CA LEU A 265 -2.54 -14.59 17.61
C LEU A 265 -2.57 -14.31 19.12
N VAL A 266 -2.60 -15.38 19.92
CA VAL A 266 -2.70 -15.29 21.38
C VAL A 266 -1.41 -15.68 22.09
N ALA A 267 -0.56 -16.50 21.47
CA ALA A 267 0.70 -16.91 22.07
C ALA A 267 1.80 -17.21 21.05
N VAL A 268 3.04 -17.00 21.49
CA VAL A 268 4.31 -17.32 20.81
C VAL A 268 5.13 -18.23 21.73
N ASP A 269 5.67 -19.31 21.19
CA ASP A 269 6.50 -20.31 21.88
C ASP A 269 5.89 -20.83 23.19
N GLY A 270 4.57 -21.09 23.16
CA GLY A 270 3.81 -21.64 24.28
C GLY A 270 3.04 -20.57 25.05
N ASP A 271 3.75 -19.75 25.84
CA ASP A 271 3.12 -18.90 26.86
C ASP A 271 3.36 -17.38 26.66
N THR A 272 4.12 -16.98 25.62
CA THR A 272 4.42 -15.56 25.42
C THR A 272 3.26 -14.88 24.69
N GLU A 273 2.50 -14.03 25.38
CA GLU A 273 1.38 -13.29 24.81
C GLU A 273 1.87 -11.99 24.14
N PRO A 274 1.89 -11.86 22.80
CA PRO A 274 2.23 -10.61 22.14
C PRO A 274 1.08 -9.61 22.33
N LYS A 275 1.37 -8.35 22.70
CA LYS A 275 0.34 -7.31 22.85
C LYS A 275 0.09 -6.54 21.56
N SER A 276 1.06 -6.58 20.65
CA SER A 276 1.01 -5.88 19.38
C SER A 276 1.72 -6.68 18.28
N VAL A 277 1.50 -6.31 17.02
CA VAL A 277 2.30 -6.84 15.90
C VAL A 277 3.75 -6.43 16.03
N GLY A 278 4.05 -5.26 16.59
CA GLY A 278 5.43 -4.86 16.86
C GLY A 278 6.11 -5.76 17.89
N ASP A 279 5.39 -6.19 18.94
CA ASP A 279 5.89 -7.17 19.91
C ASP A 279 6.24 -8.49 19.21
N LEU A 280 5.39 -8.94 18.27
CA LEU A 280 5.68 -10.14 17.47
C LEU A 280 6.96 -9.95 16.63
N VAL A 281 7.16 -8.79 16.02
CA VAL A 281 8.40 -8.51 15.25
C VAL A 281 9.63 -8.56 16.16
N GLU A 282 9.55 -8.00 17.37
CA GLU A 282 10.66 -8.07 18.34
C GLU A 282 10.93 -9.50 18.82
N LEU A 283 9.89 -10.30 19.06
CA LEU A 283 10.03 -11.72 19.37
C LEU A 283 10.69 -12.50 18.22
N VAL A 284 10.30 -12.19 16.98
CA VAL A 284 10.91 -12.76 15.77
C VAL A 284 12.39 -12.38 15.64
N ARG A 285 12.75 -11.13 15.91
CA ARG A 285 14.16 -10.69 15.95
C ARG A 285 14.95 -11.41 17.04
N ALA A 286 14.39 -11.51 18.24
CA ALA A 286 15.00 -12.18 19.39
C ALA A 286 15.13 -13.70 19.21
N SER A 287 14.38 -14.29 18.27
CA SER A 287 14.52 -15.71 17.94
C SER A 287 15.88 -16.02 17.30
N ASP A 288 16.52 -15.03 16.67
CA ASP A 288 17.78 -15.17 15.93
C ASP A 288 17.70 -16.29 14.87
N GLY A 289 16.57 -16.38 14.18
CA GLY A 289 16.31 -17.38 13.13
C GLY A 289 15.85 -18.75 13.66
N ARG A 290 15.73 -18.94 14.97
CA ARG A 290 15.17 -20.18 15.53
C ARG A 290 13.68 -20.30 15.15
N PRO A 291 13.21 -21.50 14.78
CA PRO A 291 11.78 -21.74 14.56
C PRO A 291 10.95 -21.33 15.78
N MET A 292 9.79 -20.75 15.52
CA MET A 292 8.88 -20.24 16.54
C MET A 292 7.48 -20.81 16.32
N ASP A 293 6.83 -21.21 17.41
CA ASP A 293 5.45 -21.69 17.39
C ASP A 293 4.49 -20.53 17.65
N LEU A 294 3.57 -20.28 16.73
CA LEU A 294 2.51 -19.29 16.85
C LEU A 294 1.18 -19.99 17.10
N THR A 295 0.46 -19.58 18.15
CA THR A 295 -0.86 -20.11 18.50
C THR A 295 -1.93 -19.06 18.26
N PHE A 296 -2.82 -19.35 17.33
CA PHE A 296 -3.98 -18.55 16.99
C PHE A 296 -5.23 -19.12 17.66
N ALA A 297 -6.08 -18.27 18.23
CA ALA A 297 -7.36 -18.66 18.80
C ALA A 297 -8.52 -18.01 18.07
N ALA A 298 -9.54 -18.81 17.73
CA ALA A 298 -10.83 -18.33 17.25
C ALA A 298 -11.70 -17.83 18.42
N PRO A 299 -12.70 -16.97 18.16
CA PRO A 299 -13.62 -16.49 19.19
C PRO A 299 -14.40 -17.59 19.92
N ASP A 300 -14.53 -18.77 19.30
CA ASP A 300 -15.20 -19.95 19.87
C ASP A 300 -14.27 -20.84 20.71
N GLY A 301 -13.00 -20.46 20.87
CA GLY A 301 -11.98 -21.17 21.65
C GLY A 301 -11.24 -22.27 20.89
N ARG A 302 -11.48 -22.46 19.59
CA ARG A 302 -10.63 -23.35 18.77
C ARG A 302 -9.26 -22.71 18.56
N GLU A 303 -8.22 -23.53 18.61
CA GLU A 303 -6.85 -23.09 18.37
C GLU A 303 -6.26 -23.67 17.09
N ALA A 304 -5.42 -22.89 16.43
CA ALA A 304 -4.57 -23.32 15.33
C ALA A 304 -3.12 -22.98 15.69
N ARG A 305 -2.23 -23.97 15.57
CA ARG A 305 -0.79 -23.78 15.80
C ARG A 305 -0.03 -23.89 14.49
N ILE A 306 0.83 -22.91 14.23
CA ILE A 306 1.74 -22.92 13.09
C ILE A 306 3.16 -22.71 13.58
N THR A 307 4.13 -23.27 12.87
CA THR A 307 5.55 -23.01 13.13
C THR A 307 6.09 -22.16 11.99
N ILE A 308 6.67 -21.02 12.34
CA ILE A 308 7.39 -20.17 11.39
C ILE A 308 8.90 -20.30 11.64
N THR A 309 9.69 -20.13 10.59
CA THR A 309 11.15 -20.02 10.72
C THR A 309 11.55 -18.64 10.23
N PRO A 310 11.89 -17.71 11.14
CA PRO A 310 12.38 -16.40 10.76
C PRO A 310 13.60 -16.52 9.84
N THR A 311 13.56 -15.80 8.74
CA THR A 311 14.68 -15.72 7.79
C THR A 311 15.43 -14.44 8.02
N ALA A 312 16.76 -14.51 8.03
CA ALA A 312 17.57 -13.32 8.10
C ALA A 312 17.44 -12.49 6.82
N GLU A 313 17.32 -11.18 6.99
CA GLU A 313 17.38 -10.22 5.89
C GLU A 313 18.82 -9.72 5.72
N LEU A 314 19.12 -9.27 4.50
CA LEU A 314 20.39 -8.61 4.20
C LEU A 314 20.46 -7.25 4.91
N MET A 315 21.69 -6.79 5.16
CA MET A 315 21.92 -5.44 5.68
C MET A 315 21.39 -4.42 4.69
N LEU A 316 20.78 -3.34 5.19
CA LEU A 316 20.29 -2.24 4.38
C LEU A 316 21.15 -1.00 4.68
N ASP A 317 21.87 -0.52 3.66
CA ASP A 317 22.70 0.67 3.73
C ASP A 317 22.44 1.55 2.51
N ASP A 318 22.84 2.82 2.56
CA ASP A 318 22.78 3.70 1.40
C ASP A 318 24.09 3.63 0.61
N ALA A 319 23.98 3.50 -0.70
CA ALA A 319 25.06 3.76 -1.62
C ALA A 319 24.88 5.12 -2.29
N ASN A 320 25.99 5.72 -2.69
CA ASN A 320 26.00 6.90 -3.55
C ASN A 320 26.31 6.48 -5.01
N PRO A 321 25.33 5.99 -5.79
CA PRO A 321 25.57 5.66 -7.20
C PRO A 321 25.74 6.91 -8.10
N ASP A 322 25.34 8.09 -7.64
CA ASP A 322 25.42 9.39 -8.33
C ASP A 322 25.43 10.51 -7.27
N PRO A 323 26.37 11.48 -7.26
CA PRO A 323 26.55 12.48 -6.18
C PRO A 323 25.29 13.14 -5.58
N ASP A 324 24.17 13.16 -6.29
CA ASP A 324 22.90 13.76 -5.85
C ASP A 324 21.84 12.75 -5.39
N ILE A 325 22.10 11.43 -5.43
CA ILE A 325 21.14 10.36 -5.11
C ILE A 325 21.76 9.36 -4.13
N LEU A 326 21.22 9.29 -2.92
CA LEU A 326 21.39 8.14 -2.03
C LEU A 326 20.37 7.08 -2.44
N ALA A 327 20.85 5.87 -2.73
CA ALA A 327 19.99 4.74 -3.06
C ALA A 327 20.20 3.65 -2.01
N PRO A 328 19.12 3.13 -1.40
CA PRO A 328 19.23 2.03 -0.47
C PRO A 328 19.70 0.79 -1.24
N ILE A 329 20.61 0.04 -0.63
CA ILE A 329 21.12 -1.21 -1.16
C ILE A 329 21.09 -2.28 -0.07
N THR A 330 20.76 -3.50 -0.47
CA THR A 330 20.81 -4.67 0.41
C THR A 330 22.08 -5.47 0.16
N HIS A 331 22.84 -5.78 1.22
CA HIS A 331 24.08 -6.54 1.11
C HIS A 331 24.38 -7.42 2.33
N LEU A 332 25.30 -8.38 2.18
CA LEU A 332 25.94 -9.09 3.28
C LEU A 332 27.41 -8.66 3.33
N LEU A 333 27.76 -7.75 4.25
CA LEU A 333 29.14 -7.25 4.40
C LEU A 333 29.79 -6.68 3.11
N GLY A 334 28.99 -6.19 2.16
CA GLY A 334 29.42 -5.72 0.84
C GLY A 334 29.20 -6.72 -0.29
N LEU A 335 28.73 -7.93 -0.01
CA LEU A 335 28.29 -8.86 -1.05
C LEU A 335 26.85 -8.54 -1.42
N MET A 336 26.59 -8.25 -2.68
CA MET A 336 25.26 -7.89 -3.17
C MET A 336 24.72 -8.99 -4.08
N PRO A 337 23.44 -9.39 -3.95
CA PRO A 337 22.85 -10.39 -4.83
C PRO A 337 22.60 -9.80 -6.24
N VAL A 338 22.50 -10.70 -7.22
CA VAL A 338 22.24 -10.37 -8.63
C VAL A 338 20.73 -10.35 -8.88
N MET A 339 20.26 -9.44 -9.72
CA MET A 339 18.86 -9.33 -10.10
C MET A 339 18.37 -10.60 -10.82
N THR A 340 17.16 -11.03 -10.46
CA THR A 340 16.46 -12.15 -11.07
C THR A 340 15.03 -11.74 -11.46
N VAL A 341 14.39 -12.58 -12.28
CA VAL A 341 12.96 -12.48 -12.54
C VAL A 341 12.22 -13.22 -11.43
N GLY A 342 11.41 -12.48 -10.66
CA GLY A 342 10.48 -13.06 -9.71
C GLY A 342 9.28 -13.77 -10.38
N PRO A 343 8.18 -14.00 -9.64
CA PRO A 343 6.99 -14.63 -10.19
C PRO A 343 6.49 -13.90 -11.43
N ILE A 344 6.32 -14.65 -12.52
CA ILE A 344 5.88 -14.15 -13.82
C ILE A 344 4.96 -15.16 -14.50
N THR A 345 3.95 -14.68 -15.20
CA THR A 345 2.88 -15.46 -15.83
C THR A 345 2.78 -15.15 -17.32
N GLU A 346 2.02 -15.95 -18.06
CA GLU A 346 1.83 -15.75 -19.51
C GLU A 346 1.14 -14.42 -19.86
N SER A 347 0.45 -13.79 -18.91
CA SER A 347 -0.15 -12.47 -19.10
C SER A 347 0.83 -11.30 -18.94
N ASP A 348 2.04 -11.55 -18.43
CA ASP A 348 3.03 -10.50 -18.20
C ASP A 348 3.81 -10.19 -19.48
N ARG A 349 3.96 -8.91 -19.80
CA ARG A 349 4.70 -8.44 -20.99
C ARG A 349 6.14 -8.98 -21.04
N GLY A 350 6.79 -9.16 -19.89
CA GLY A 350 8.12 -9.75 -19.83
C GLY A 350 8.15 -11.21 -20.28
N TYR A 351 7.10 -11.98 -19.98
CA TYR A 351 7.00 -13.39 -20.37
C TYR A 351 6.87 -13.55 -21.89
N GLU A 352 6.05 -12.71 -22.51
CA GLU A 352 5.88 -12.66 -23.98
C GLU A 352 7.19 -12.35 -24.70
N GLN A 353 8.08 -11.57 -24.08
CA GLN A 353 9.39 -11.21 -24.62
C GLN A 353 10.47 -12.28 -24.37
N GLY A 354 10.15 -13.32 -23.60
CA GLY A 354 11.05 -14.46 -23.39
C GLY A 354 11.60 -14.63 -21.98
N LEU A 355 11.29 -13.74 -21.03
CA LEU A 355 11.66 -13.91 -19.62
C LEU A 355 10.90 -15.07 -18.98
N ARG A 356 11.53 -15.75 -18.04
CA ARG A 356 10.94 -16.84 -17.24
C ARG A 356 11.28 -16.63 -15.77
N GLU A 357 10.40 -17.12 -14.89
CA GLU A 357 10.63 -17.07 -13.45
C GLU A 357 11.96 -17.73 -13.10
N GLY A 358 12.76 -17.06 -12.26
CA GLY A 358 14.08 -17.54 -11.82
C GLY A 358 15.22 -17.26 -12.80
N ASP A 359 14.98 -16.63 -13.96
CA ASP A 359 16.05 -16.15 -14.82
C ASP A 359 16.97 -15.18 -14.05
N ILE A 360 18.29 -15.42 -14.08
CA ILE A 360 19.29 -14.53 -13.47
C ILE A 360 19.86 -13.64 -14.56
N PHE A 361 19.88 -12.32 -14.39
CA PHE A 361 20.44 -11.42 -15.40
C PHE A 361 21.97 -11.51 -15.42
N ALA A 362 22.54 -12.14 -16.46
CA ALA A 362 23.98 -12.11 -16.71
C ALA A 362 24.42 -10.79 -17.34
N ARG A 363 23.59 -10.23 -18.24
CA ARG A 363 23.81 -8.92 -18.85
C ARG A 363 22.49 -8.23 -19.16
N LEU A 364 22.43 -6.94 -18.91
CA LEU A 364 21.30 -6.08 -19.24
C LEU A 364 21.83 -4.77 -19.80
N GLY A 365 21.60 -4.52 -21.10
CA GLY A 365 22.26 -3.42 -21.79
C GLY A 365 23.78 -3.52 -21.68
N ASN A 366 24.38 -2.52 -21.02
CA ASN A 366 25.84 -2.41 -20.83
C ASN A 366 26.34 -2.88 -19.45
N ILE A 367 25.47 -3.38 -18.58
CA ILE A 367 25.85 -3.84 -17.24
C ILE A 367 25.77 -5.36 -17.12
N GLU A 368 26.78 -5.95 -16.48
CA GLU A 368 26.87 -7.39 -16.22
C GLU A 368 26.47 -7.70 -14.77
N PHE A 369 25.75 -8.80 -14.57
CA PHE A 369 25.23 -9.26 -13.29
C PHE A 369 24.72 -8.12 -12.39
N PRO A 370 23.74 -7.32 -12.85
CA PRO A 370 23.33 -6.12 -12.12
C PRO A 370 22.63 -6.46 -10.81
N SER A 371 22.76 -5.59 -9.79
CA SER A 371 21.79 -5.56 -8.68
C SER A 371 20.41 -5.12 -9.19
N ILE A 372 19.36 -5.28 -8.36
CA ILE A 372 18.02 -4.78 -8.70
C ILE A 372 18.08 -3.29 -9.08
N ASP A 373 18.67 -2.45 -8.24
CA ASP A 373 18.71 -1.00 -8.48
C ASP A 373 19.49 -0.63 -9.75
N ALA A 374 20.64 -1.27 -9.97
CA ALA A 374 21.44 -1.05 -11.16
C ALA A 374 20.68 -1.49 -12.42
N GLY A 375 20.04 -2.66 -12.36
CA GLY A 375 19.24 -3.22 -13.44
C GLY A 375 18.05 -2.34 -13.81
N ILE A 376 17.27 -1.91 -12.81
CA ILE A 376 16.11 -1.04 -13.02
C ILE A 376 16.53 0.31 -13.61
N ARG A 377 17.61 0.92 -13.12
CA ARG A 377 18.13 2.18 -13.70
C ARG A 377 18.56 2.00 -15.15
N GLU A 378 19.19 0.88 -15.49
CA GLU A 378 19.59 0.62 -16.87
C GLU A 378 18.39 0.43 -17.80
N VAL A 379 17.34 -0.26 -17.36
CA VAL A 379 16.08 -0.34 -18.11
C VAL A 379 15.46 1.05 -18.29
N GLN A 380 15.42 1.87 -17.24
CA GLN A 380 14.86 3.22 -17.30
C GLN A 380 15.63 4.14 -18.27
N ARG A 381 16.96 3.99 -18.38
CA ARG A 381 17.76 4.73 -19.38
C ARG A 381 17.40 4.38 -20.82
N HIS A 382 16.84 3.19 -21.05
CA HIS A 382 16.37 2.72 -22.34
C HIS A 382 14.86 2.95 -22.53
N ALA A 383 14.20 3.83 -21.76
CA ALA A 383 12.77 4.09 -21.90
C ALA A 383 12.37 4.41 -23.35
N GLY A 384 11.43 3.62 -23.89
CA GLY A 384 10.97 3.72 -25.29
C GLY A 384 11.94 3.18 -26.35
N GLN A 385 13.01 2.50 -25.94
CA GLN A 385 14.01 1.88 -26.83
C GLN A 385 14.22 0.40 -26.45
N PRO A 386 14.59 -0.46 -27.42
CA PRO A 386 14.95 -1.84 -27.10
C PRO A 386 16.24 -1.92 -26.27
N ILE A 387 16.35 -2.96 -25.45
CA ILE A 387 17.52 -3.27 -24.63
C ILE A 387 17.96 -4.73 -24.85
N GLU A 388 19.26 -4.95 -24.94
CA GLU A 388 19.85 -6.29 -25.04
C GLU A 388 19.83 -6.99 -23.68
N VAL A 389 19.34 -8.24 -23.64
CA VAL A 389 19.20 -9.03 -22.41
C VAL A 389 19.93 -10.36 -22.58
N VAL A 390 20.71 -10.74 -21.58
CA VAL A 390 21.28 -12.09 -21.43
C VAL A 390 20.94 -12.59 -20.04
N VAL A 391 20.28 -13.74 -19.96
CA VAL A 391 19.94 -14.39 -18.69
C VAL A 391 20.61 -15.76 -18.58
N LEU A 392 20.98 -16.15 -17.36
CA LEU A 392 21.26 -17.54 -17.02
C LEU A 392 19.94 -18.22 -16.68
N ARG A 393 19.62 -19.26 -17.44
CA ARG A 393 18.41 -20.09 -17.27
C ARG A 393 18.83 -21.52 -17.00
N LYS A 394 18.18 -22.19 -16.04
CA LYS A 394 18.38 -23.63 -15.82
C LYS A 394 17.60 -24.44 -16.86
N ASP A 395 18.27 -25.42 -17.49
CA ASP A 395 17.63 -26.42 -18.34
C ASP A 395 16.89 -27.48 -17.50
N GLU A 396 16.21 -28.43 -18.16
CA GLU A 396 15.51 -29.55 -17.48
C GLU A 396 16.45 -30.43 -16.65
N ALA A 397 17.76 -30.42 -16.94
CA ALA A 397 18.79 -31.12 -16.19
C ALA A 397 19.41 -30.26 -15.06
N GLY A 398 18.90 -29.04 -14.84
CA GLY A 398 19.37 -28.10 -13.83
C GLY A 398 20.65 -27.35 -14.18
N ARG A 399 21.14 -27.46 -15.43
CA ARG A 399 22.36 -26.79 -15.89
C ARG A 399 22.05 -25.37 -16.34
N GLU A 400 22.85 -24.41 -15.91
CA GLU A 400 22.73 -23.02 -16.34
C GLU A 400 23.21 -22.84 -17.78
N GLN A 401 22.39 -22.18 -18.60
CA GLN A 401 22.69 -21.79 -19.97
C GLN A 401 22.37 -20.33 -20.19
N GLU A 402 23.17 -19.65 -21.02
CA GLU A 402 22.90 -18.30 -21.45
C GLU A 402 21.79 -18.27 -22.49
N VAL A 403 20.79 -17.41 -22.26
CA VAL A 403 19.72 -17.11 -23.21
C VAL A 403 19.77 -15.62 -23.51
N ALA A 404 20.07 -15.27 -24.75
CA ALA A 404 20.16 -13.90 -25.21
C ALA A 404 18.95 -13.52 -26.08
N PHE A 405 18.38 -12.34 -25.85
CA PHE A 405 17.29 -11.77 -26.64
C PHE A 405 17.22 -10.26 -26.45
N THR A 406 16.51 -9.58 -27.35
CA THR A 406 16.24 -8.14 -27.26
C THR A 406 14.86 -7.93 -26.64
N ALA A 407 14.76 -7.10 -25.61
CA ALA A 407 13.51 -6.74 -24.96
C ALA A 407 13.10 -5.30 -25.31
N GLU A 408 11.82 -5.07 -25.54
CA GLU A 408 11.22 -3.76 -25.77
C GLU A 408 10.90 -3.07 -24.43
N VAL A 409 11.48 -1.91 -24.18
CA VAL A 409 11.21 -1.12 -22.97
C VAL A 409 10.07 -0.14 -23.20
N SER A 410 9.09 -0.11 -22.29
CA SER A 410 7.99 0.85 -22.35
C SER A 410 8.46 2.30 -22.17
N PRO A 411 7.65 3.32 -22.54
CA PRO A 411 7.96 4.72 -22.25
C PRO A 411 8.17 5.02 -20.76
N GLU A 412 7.59 4.22 -19.88
CA GLU A 412 7.75 4.30 -18.43
C GLU A 412 8.99 3.55 -17.91
N GLY A 413 9.85 3.03 -18.80
CA GLY A 413 11.07 2.33 -18.41
C GLY A 413 10.81 0.92 -17.86
N LYS A 414 9.88 0.16 -18.46
CA LYS A 414 9.51 -1.18 -17.99
C LYS A 414 9.59 -2.25 -19.09
N ILE A 415 10.18 -3.41 -18.77
CA ILE A 415 10.11 -4.63 -19.59
C ILE A 415 8.83 -5.43 -19.27
N GLY A 416 8.39 -5.42 -17.99
CA GLY A 416 7.15 -6.07 -17.54
C GLY A 416 7.35 -7.37 -16.79
N PHE A 417 8.20 -7.36 -15.75
CA PHE A 417 8.41 -8.48 -14.82
C PHE A 417 8.54 -7.93 -13.39
N ALA A 418 8.34 -8.78 -12.39
CA ALA A 418 8.62 -8.44 -10.99
C ALA A 418 10.11 -8.69 -10.69
N PRO A 419 10.89 -7.68 -10.26
CA PRO A 419 12.28 -7.91 -9.88
C PRO A 419 12.37 -8.73 -8.60
N SER A 420 13.37 -9.61 -8.55
CA SER A 420 13.81 -10.38 -7.38
C SER A 420 15.34 -10.43 -7.40
N ASP A 421 15.97 -11.16 -6.49
CA ASP A 421 17.42 -11.34 -6.49
C ASP A 421 17.85 -12.80 -6.22
N THR A 422 19.17 -13.03 -6.20
CA THR A 422 19.78 -14.34 -5.98
C THR A 422 19.91 -14.75 -4.51
N ALA A 423 19.63 -13.89 -3.52
CA ALA A 423 20.00 -14.13 -2.13
C ALA A 423 19.48 -15.47 -1.58
N ALA A 424 18.24 -15.83 -1.93
CA ALA A 424 17.61 -17.08 -1.51
C ALA A 424 17.93 -18.30 -2.40
N THR A 425 18.58 -18.13 -3.55
CA THR A 425 18.67 -19.18 -4.59
C THR A 425 20.08 -19.45 -5.10
N SER A 426 21.03 -18.56 -4.84
CA SER A 426 22.41 -18.65 -5.31
C SER A 426 23.34 -17.74 -4.50
N THR A 427 24.64 -17.99 -4.61
CA THR A 427 25.73 -17.14 -4.09
C THR A 427 26.41 -16.32 -5.19
N LEU A 428 25.73 -16.15 -6.33
CA LEU A 428 26.13 -15.21 -7.37
C LEU A 428 26.03 -13.79 -6.84
N VAL A 429 27.13 -13.05 -6.92
CA VAL A 429 27.23 -11.68 -6.41
C VAL A 429 27.51 -10.68 -7.51
N THR A 430 27.03 -9.46 -7.32
CA THR A 430 27.46 -8.28 -8.09
C THR A 430 28.52 -7.50 -7.32
N LEU A 431 29.08 -6.47 -7.96
CA LEU A 431 30.05 -5.59 -7.32
C LEU A 431 29.37 -4.55 -6.46
N ALA A 432 29.78 -4.45 -5.19
CA ALA A 432 29.34 -3.37 -4.33
C ALA A 432 30.00 -2.04 -4.69
N PRO A 433 29.30 -0.92 -4.44
CA PRO A 433 29.91 0.40 -4.38
C PRO A 433 31.07 0.42 -3.36
N GLN A 434 32.12 1.19 -3.69
CA GLN A 434 33.31 1.31 -2.83
C GLN A 434 33.05 2.07 -1.53
N GLU A 435 32.01 2.90 -1.52
CA GLU A 435 31.58 3.67 -0.35
C GLU A 435 30.09 3.46 -0.13
N LEU A 436 29.77 2.92 1.05
CA LEU A 436 28.43 2.86 1.60
C LEU A 436 28.31 3.86 2.75
N ARG A 437 27.08 4.20 3.09
CA ARG A 437 26.73 4.93 4.29
C ARG A 437 25.71 4.10 5.03
N ARG A 438 25.92 3.95 6.34
CA ARG A 438 24.85 3.41 7.16
C ARG A 438 23.64 4.32 7.04
N ILE A 439 22.46 3.72 7.05
CA ILE A 439 21.19 4.47 7.07
C ILE A 439 21.12 5.36 8.32
N GLU A 440 21.88 5.01 9.36
CA GLU A 440 22.20 5.86 10.50
C GLU A 440 22.66 7.28 10.08
N PRO A 441 21.86 8.31 10.38
CA PRO A 441 22.08 9.71 10.05
C PRO A 441 23.33 10.29 10.67
N GLY A 442 24.15 10.93 9.83
CA GLY A 442 25.46 11.44 10.22
C GLY A 442 26.57 10.38 10.18
N SER A 443 26.26 9.14 9.80
CA SER A 443 27.29 8.11 9.60
C SER A 443 28.29 8.52 8.53
N PRO A 444 29.60 8.43 8.81
CA PRO A 444 30.59 8.65 7.78
C PRO A 444 30.48 7.55 6.71
N PRO A 445 30.86 7.85 5.45
CA PRO A 445 31.05 6.82 4.44
C PRO A 445 32.04 5.77 4.93
N TYR A 446 31.80 4.50 4.58
CA TYR A 446 32.66 3.39 4.89
C TYR A 446 32.76 2.42 3.72
N THR A 447 33.87 1.69 3.62
CA THR A 447 34.03 0.60 2.65
C THR A 447 33.68 -0.72 3.32
N PRO A 448 32.71 -1.48 2.80
CA PRO A 448 32.38 -2.79 3.36
C PRO A 448 33.56 -3.76 3.27
N ILE A 449 33.72 -4.61 4.28
CA ILE A 449 34.89 -5.49 4.39
C ILE A 449 35.05 -6.45 3.20
N LEU A 450 33.94 -6.90 2.60
CA LEU A 450 33.97 -7.77 1.42
C LEU A 450 33.82 -7.03 0.09
N ALA A 451 33.72 -5.69 0.08
CA ALA A 451 33.59 -4.92 -1.17
C ALA A 451 34.79 -5.11 -2.11
N ASN A 452 35.96 -5.43 -1.56
CA ASN A 452 37.19 -5.68 -2.30
C ASN A 452 37.56 -7.16 -2.42
N ALA A 453 36.78 -8.07 -1.83
CA ALA A 453 37.01 -9.51 -1.93
C ALA A 453 36.64 -10.07 -3.30
N ILE A 454 35.79 -9.34 -4.04
CA ILE A 454 35.27 -9.72 -5.35
C ILE A 454 35.59 -8.60 -6.34
N ASP A 455 36.36 -8.91 -7.37
CA ASP A 455 36.78 -7.96 -8.41
C ASP A 455 36.02 -8.14 -9.74
N ARG A 456 35.18 -9.18 -9.83
CA ARG A 456 34.40 -9.53 -11.03
C ARG A 456 32.93 -9.76 -10.70
N PRO A 457 32.01 -9.06 -11.38
CA PRO A 457 30.57 -9.32 -11.23
C PRO A 457 30.24 -10.74 -11.71
N GLY A 458 29.26 -11.37 -11.07
CA GLY A 458 28.88 -12.76 -11.34
C GLY A 458 29.83 -13.79 -10.73
N THR A 459 30.73 -13.39 -9.83
CA THR A 459 31.49 -14.35 -9.04
C THR A 459 30.54 -15.15 -8.14
N ARG A 460 30.78 -16.45 -8.00
CA ARG A 460 30.00 -17.33 -7.14
C ARG A 460 30.83 -17.74 -5.93
N ILE A 461 30.27 -17.60 -4.73
CA ILE A 461 30.93 -18.06 -3.49
C ILE A 461 30.52 -19.51 -3.24
N LEU A 462 31.50 -20.41 -3.19
CA LEU A 462 31.28 -21.85 -3.06
C LEU A 462 31.44 -22.35 -1.63
N ALA A 463 32.31 -21.72 -0.85
CA ALA A 463 32.55 -22.10 0.55
C ALA A 463 33.11 -20.94 1.37
N VAL A 464 32.82 -20.97 2.67
CA VAL A 464 33.50 -20.19 3.71
C VAL A 464 34.36 -21.14 4.53
N ASN A 465 35.66 -20.92 4.57
CA ASN A 465 36.65 -21.90 4.99
C ASN A 465 36.41 -23.24 4.27
N GLU A 466 36.11 -24.31 5.01
CA GLU A 466 35.79 -25.63 4.48
C GLU A 466 34.28 -25.89 4.39
N THR A 467 33.43 -24.93 4.80
CA THR A 467 31.97 -25.08 4.82
C THR A 467 31.36 -24.67 3.48
N PRO A 468 30.75 -25.59 2.71
CA PRO A 468 30.09 -25.27 1.45
C PRO A 468 28.88 -24.35 1.66
N VAL A 469 28.64 -23.44 0.73
CA VAL A 469 27.50 -22.51 0.77
C VAL A 469 26.77 -22.49 -0.58
N SER A 470 25.44 -22.34 -0.53
CA SER A 470 24.59 -22.35 -1.73
C SER A 470 23.65 -21.15 -1.83
N THR A 471 23.43 -20.46 -0.71
CA THR A 471 22.60 -19.25 -0.59
C THR A 471 23.30 -18.19 0.27
N PHE A 472 22.77 -16.95 0.27
CA PHE A 472 23.26 -15.92 1.20
C PHE A 472 22.96 -16.26 2.67
N THR A 473 21.91 -17.03 2.94
CA THR A 473 21.62 -17.56 4.28
C THR A 473 22.75 -18.48 4.74
N ASP A 474 23.15 -19.46 3.91
CA ASP A 474 24.27 -20.36 4.22
C ASP A 474 25.56 -19.57 4.42
N LEU A 475 25.79 -18.57 3.56
CA LEU A 475 26.96 -17.69 3.62
C LEU A 475 27.01 -16.92 4.94
N ARG A 476 25.89 -16.34 5.37
CA ARG A 476 25.77 -15.65 6.66
C ARG A 476 26.08 -16.58 7.82
N GLU A 477 25.47 -17.77 7.85
CA GLU A 477 25.70 -18.75 8.91
C GLU A 477 27.15 -19.21 8.96
N ALA A 478 27.75 -19.49 7.81
CA ALA A 478 29.14 -19.94 7.74
C ALA A 478 30.13 -18.83 8.14
N LEU A 479 29.88 -17.57 7.75
CA LEU A 479 30.66 -16.42 8.20
C LEU A 479 30.53 -16.20 9.72
N ARG A 480 29.31 -16.32 10.26
CA ARG A 480 29.05 -16.21 11.69
C ARG A 480 29.77 -17.31 12.48
N ALA A 481 29.70 -18.55 12.00
CA ALA A 481 30.40 -19.68 12.61
C ALA A 481 31.93 -19.51 12.55
N ALA A 482 32.46 -19.05 11.41
CA ALA A 482 33.90 -18.81 11.24
C ALA A 482 34.42 -17.70 12.17
N THR A 483 33.59 -16.73 12.51
CA THR A 483 33.95 -15.58 13.36
C THR A 483 33.55 -15.75 14.83
N ALA A 484 32.86 -16.84 15.20
CA ALA A 484 32.34 -17.05 16.54
C ALA A 484 33.40 -17.17 17.65
N ALA A 485 34.66 -17.47 17.31
CA ALA A 485 35.75 -17.47 18.28
C ALA A 485 36.34 -16.07 18.54
N ALA A 486 36.15 -15.13 17.60
CA ALA A 486 36.63 -13.74 17.72
C ALA A 486 35.90 -12.97 18.82
N THR A 487 34.63 -13.32 19.09
CA THR A 487 33.82 -12.66 20.12
C THR A 487 34.32 -12.91 21.54
N ILE A 488 35.30 -13.80 21.74
CA ILE A 488 35.92 -14.09 23.04
C ILE A 488 37.12 -13.16 23.31
N ASP A 489 37.77 -12.62 22.26
CA ASP A 489 38.87 -11.64 22.35
C ASP A 489 38.64 -10.55 21.29
N GLU A 490 37.96 -9.47 21.68
CA GLU A 490 37.43 -8.41 20.79
C GLU A 490 38.47 -7.74 19.88
N ASN A 491 39.77 -7.96 20.10
CA ASN A 491 40.86 -7.35 19.32
C ASN A 491 41.65 -8.35 18.45
N ALA A 492 41.33 -9.64 18.44
CA ALA A 492 42.03 -10.62 17.63
C ALA A 492 41.46 -10.65 16.19
N PRO A 493 42.28 -10.37 15.14
CA PRO A 493 41.82 -10.51 13.77
C PRO A 493 41.54 -12.00 13.45
N VAL A 494 40.40 -12.26 12.80
CA VAL A 494 40.06 -13.60 12.30
C VAL A 494 40.17 -13.62 10.78
N GLU A 495 40.99 -14.55 10.29
CA GLU A 495 41.10 -14.84 8.87
C GLU A 495 39.98 -15.81 8.47
N VAL A 496 39.25 -15.47 7.42
CA VAL A 496 38.19 -16.28 6.84
C VAL A 496 38.48 -16.43 5.35
N ALA A 497 38.62 -17.67 4.90
CA ALA A 497 38.91 -17.97 3.50
C ALA A 497 37.61 -18.10 2.70
N LEU A 498 37.49 -17.44 1.55
CA LEU A 498 36.36 -17.63 0.64
C LEU A 498 36.80 -18.43 -0.56
N THR A 499 36.17 -19.59 -0.80
CA THR A 499 36.35 -20.31 -2.07
C THR A 499 35.36 -19.76 -3.08
N ILE A 500 35.85 -19.24 -4.20
CA ILE A 500 35.06 -18.60 -5.24
C ILE A 500 35.24 -19.28 -6.60
N ALA A 501 34.26 -19.10 -7.48
CA ALA A 501 34.31 -19.47 -8.88
C ALA A 501 33.90 -18.30 -9.79
N PRO A 502 34.51 -18.17 -10.99
CA PRO A 502 34.16 -17.15 -11.96
C PRO A 502 32.72 -17.34 -12.49
N PRO A 503 32.15 -16.31 -13.14
CA PRO A 503 30.77 -16.31 -13.66
C PRO A 503 30.48 -17.33 -14.76
N LEU A 504 31.51 -17.97 -15.33
CA LEU A 504 31.33 -18.89 -16.44
C LEU A 504 30.69 -20.19 -15.95
N PRO A 505 29.73 -20.76 -16.72
CA PRO A 505 29.19 -22.08 -16.41
C PRO A 505 30.34 -23.10 -16.37
N PRO A 506 30.21 -24.18 -15.58
CA PRO A 506 31.18 -25.27 -15.56
C PRO A 506 31.49 -25.71 -16.99
N GLN A 507 32.76 -25.94 -17.28
CA GLN A 507 33.19 -26.50 -18.56
C GLN A 507 32.41 -27.80 -18.86
N PRO A 508 32.28 -28.24 -20.12
CA PRO A 508 31.53 -29.45 -20.47
C PRO A 508 31.99 -30.73 -19.74
N ASP A 509 33.18 -30.72 -19.14
CA ASP A 509 33.75 -31.78 -18.31
C ASP A 509 33.41 -31.65 -16.80
N GLY A 510 32.59 -30.66 -16.43
CA GLY A 510 32.18 -30.36 -15.06
C GLY A 510 33.20 -29.53 -14.26
N THR A 511 34.30 -29.08 -14.86
CA THR A 511 35.32 -28.31 -14.15
C THR A 511 35.01 -26.82 -14.14
N SER A 512 35.23 -26.17 -12.99
CA SER A 512 35.27 -24.71 -12.88
C SER A 512 36.58 -24.31 -12.20
N ALA A 513 37.21 -23.24 -12.67
CA ALA A 513 38.42 -22.73 -12.04
C ALA A 513 38.04 -22.10 -10.69
N THR A 514 38.46 -22.70 -9.58
CA THR A 514 38.21 -22.16 -8.24
C THR A 514 39.43 -21.40 -7.72
N TYR A 515 39.17 -20.36 -6.93
CA TYR A 515 40.19 -19.55 -6.28
C TYR A 515 39.83 -19.39 -4.80
N THR A 516 40.83 -19.25 -3.94
CA THR A 516 40.64 -18.92 -2.53
C THR A 516 41.11 -17.48 -2.33
N VAL A 517 40.23 -16.65 -1.77
CA VAL A 517 40.50 -15.25 -1.42
C VAL A 517 40.50 -15.09 0.09
#